data_AF-A0A8J7APN4-F1
#
_entry.id   AF-A0A8J7APN4-F1
#
_cell.length_a   1.000
_cell.length_b   1.000
_cell.length_c   1.000
_cell.angle_alpha   90.00
_cell.angle_beta   90.00
_cell.angle_gamma   90.00
#
_symmetry.space_group_name_H-M   'P 1'
#
loop_
_entity.id
_entity.type
_entity.pdbx_description
1 polymer ?
#
loop_
_entity_poly.entity_id
_entity_poly.type
_entity_poly.pdbx_seq_one_letter_code
_entity_poly.pdbx_strand_id
1 'polypeptide(L)'
;MAFADWALSIRSLRVQVMGETEMKYQYEVKTLGHFLRRVAIDYVRHGYFYYALREIPPDKDPQLVEQKLITSYEVTRCRTRRFRRRQKGLANVQYVRLGFSFVLLATDGYHRTFERVKSYDIRIAPIHFRGYSIGVEQGKPCVKVCHDEWKRIEYRFLKIGLHNQEVVERKFSTLPYCQFPGVIRQKYALVKAINTRRKLAGLSSITIIFQESKKNLCNL
;
A
#
# COMPACT_ATOMS: atom_id res chain seq x y z
N MET A 1 12.53 -53.52 31.58
CA MET A 1 11.89 -53.39 30.25
C MET A 1 10.87 -52.26 30.33
N ALA A 2 10.81 -51.38 29.33
CA ALA A 2 9.84 -50.26 29.17
C ALA A 2 10.26 -48.84 29.63
N PHE A 3 11.45 -48.36 29.27
CA PHE A 3 11.71 -46.91 29.17
C PHE A 3 12.63 -46.48 28.01
N ALA A 4 13.06 -47.42 27.15
CA ALA A 4 13.99 -47.14 26.04
C ALA A 4 13.32 -47.02 24.66
N ASP A 5 12.04 -47.38 24.51
CA ASP A 5 11.38 -47.47 23.18
C ASP A 5 10.61 -46.22 22.75
N TRP A 6 10.54 -45.17 23.57
CA TRP A 6 9.89 -43.91 23.18
C TRP A 6 10.87 -42.88 22.57
N ALA A 7 12.18 -43.11 22.68
CA ALA A 7 13.23 -42.22 22.20
C ALA A 7 13.76 -42.54 20.79
N LEU A 8 13.37 -43.69 20.21
CA LEU A 8 13.81 -44.12 18.87
C LEU A 8 12.72 -44.02 17.79
N SER A 9 11.47 -43.77 18.16
CA SER A 9 10.36 -43.57 17.19
C SER A 9 10.32 -42.15 16.59
N ILE A 10 10.99 -41.16 17.19
CA ILE A 10 11.01 -39.76 16.71
C ILE A 10 12.21 -39.49 15.78
N ARG A 11 13.13 -40.44 15.59
CA ARG A 11 14.36 -40.25 14.79
C ARG A 11 14.43 -40.95 13.44
N SER A 12 13.38 -41.66 13.02
CA SER A 12 13.46 -42.53 11.82
C SER A 12 12.34 -42.37 10.79
N LEU A 13 11.51 -41.33 10.84
CA LEU A 13 10.47 -41.10 9.83
C LEU A 13 10.63 -39.74 9.16
N ARG A 14 11.23 -39.82 7.97
CA ARG A 14 11.22 -38.83 6.88
C ARG A 14 12.16 -37.63 7.03
N VAL A 15 13.44 -37.94 6.85
CA VAL A 15 14.20 -37.30 5.76
C VAL A 15 13.45 -37.58 4.46
N GLN A 16 12.43 -36.77 4.18
CA GLN A 16 11.85 -36.66 2.85
C GLN A 16 12.24 -35.30 2.32
N VAL A 17 13.10 -35.36 1.31
CA VAL A 17 13.33 -34.33 0.31
C VAL A 17 11.96 -33.92 -0.23
N MET A 18 11.34 -32.93 0.40
CA MET A 18 10.21 -32.19 -0.12
C MET A 18 10.82 -30.87 -0.52
N GLY A 19 11.04 -30.70 -1.83
CA GLY A 19 11.57 -29.48 -2.40
C GLY A 19 10.87 -28.29 -1.76
N GLU A 20 11.62 -27.54 -0.95
CA GLU A 20 11.25 -26.18 -0.61
C GLU A 20 11.26 -25.45 -1.95
N THR A 21 10.10 -25.39 -2.61
CA THR A 21 9.77 -24.24 -3.43
C THR A 21 9.91 -23.06 -2.50
N GLU A 22 11.13 -22.52 -2.45
CA GLU A 22 11.47 -21.28 -1.80
C GLU A 22 10.51 -20.26 -2.41
N MET A 23 9.39 -20.03 -1.73
CA MET A 23 8.38 -19.07 -2.12
C MET A 23 9.07 -17.72 -2.08
N LYS A 24 9.73 -17.37 -3.20
CA LYS A 24 10.57 -16.19 -3.35
C LYS A 24 9.65 -15.01 -3.12
N TYR A 25 9.74 -14.44 -1.92
CA TYR A 25 8.91 -13.34 -1.52
C TYR A 25 9.20 -12.20 -2.50
N GLN A 26 8.27 -11.93 -3.41
CA GLN A 26 8.48 -10.94 -4.46
C GLN A 26 8.29 -9.57 -3.83
N TYR A 27 9.40 -8.91 -3.49
CA TYR A 27 9.40 -7.55 -2.97
C TYR A 27 9.04 -6.52 -4.04
N GLU A 28 9.40 -6.84 -5.27
CA GLU A 28 8.95 -6.14 -6.46
C GLU A 28 7.46 -6.36 -6.69
N VAL A 29 6.82 -5.25 -7.01
CA VAL A 29 5.44 -5.19 -7.42
C VAL A 29 5.40 -4.67 -8.84
N LYS A 30 4.55 -5.27 -9.69
CA LYS A 30 4.51 -4.98 -11.13
C LYS A 30 3.62 -3.79 -11.52
N THR A 31 2.67 -3.39 -10.66
CA THR A 31 1.73 -2.30 -10.97
C THR A 31 1.56 -1.36 -9.79
N LEU A 32 1.18 -0.11 -10.08
CA LEU A 32 0.95 0.89 -9.05
C LEU A 32 -0.13 0.48 -8.06
N GLY A 33 -1.24 -0.10 -8.55
CA GLY A 33 -2.33 -0.56 -7.70
C GLY A 33 -1.88 -1.60 -6.67
N HIS A 34 -1.06 -2.56 -7.07
CA HIS A 34 -0.49 -3.55 -6.14
C HIS A 34 0.49 -2.90 -5.15
N PHE A 35 1.27 -1.91 -5.57
CA PHE A 35 2.21 -1.21 -4.68
C PHE A 35 1.43 -0.49 -3.57
N LEU A 36 0.41 0.29 -3.96
CA LEU A 36 -0.46 1.02 -3.04
C LEU A 36 -1.18 0.08 -2.06
N ARG A 37 -1.74 -1.03 -2.55
CA ARG A 37 -2.37 -2.05 -1.71
C ARG A 37 -1.38 -2.64 -0.73
N ARG A 38 -0.20 -3.04 -1.20
CA ARG A 38 0.80 -3.69 -0.36
C ARG A 38 1.24 -2.78 0.78
N VAL A 39 1.51 -1.50 0.48
CA VAL A 39 1.83 -0.51 1.51
C VAL A 39 0.67 -0.34 2.49
N ALA A 40 -0.53 -0.01 2.00
CA ALA A 40 -1.65 0.35 2.87
C ALA A 40 -2.23 -0.85 3.65
N ILE A 41 -2.52 -1.94 2.96
CA ILE A 41 -3.29 -3.08 3.48
C ILE A 41 -2.38 -4.11 4.13
N ASP A 42 -1.26 -4.47 3.51
CA ASP A 42 -0.40 -5.55 3.99
C ASP A 42 0.58 -5.07 5.08
N TYR A 43 0.83 -3.76 5.18
CA TYR A 43 1.78 -3.19 6.12
C TYR A 43 1.18 -2.12 7.05
N VAL A 44 0.71 -0.98 6.54
CA VAL A 44 0.24 0.12 7.41
C VAL A 44 -0.88 -0.35 8.34
N ARG A 45 -1.80 -1.19 7.86
CA ARG A 45 -2.84 -1.84 8.69
C ARG A 45 -2.29 -2.60 9.90
N HIS A 46 -1.08 -3.14 9.78
CA HIS A 46 -0.42 -4.00 10.76
C HIS A 46 0.65 -3.27 11.60
N GLY A 47 0.59 -1.94 11.63
CA GLY A 47 1.41 -1.10 12.51
C GLY A 47 2.77 -0.71 11.94
N TYR A 48 2.95 -0.81 10.62
CA TYR A 48 4.15 -0.31 9.96
C TYR A 48 3.97 1.18 9.64
N PHE A 49 4.16 2.03 10.64
CA PHE A 49 3.87 3.47 10.54
C PHE A 49 5.07 4.31 10.09
N TYR A 50 6.30 3.87 10.33
CA TYR A 50 7.47 4.64 9.90
C TYR A 50 7.88 4.23 8.50
N TYR A 51 8.24 5.21 7.67
CA TYR A 51 8.66 4.93 6.31
C TYR A 51 9.82 5.79 5.82
N ALA A 52 10.55 5.25 4.84
CA ALA A 52 11.49 5.98 4.02
C ALA A 52 11.22 5.64 2.55
N LEU A 53 10.72 6.62 1.80
CA LEU A 53 10.52 6.52 0.34
C LEU A 53 11.80 6.98 -0.37
N ARG A 54 12.28 6.19 -1.33
CA ARG A 54 13.56 6.41 -2.02
C ARG A 54 13.48 5.97 -3.47
N GLU A 55 14.45 6.43 -4.25
CA GLU A 55 14.67 6.00 -5.63
C GLU A 55 16.02 5.30 -5.74
N ILE A 56 16.05 4.26 -6.57
CA ILE A 56 17.26 3.56 -6.98
C ILE A 56 17.86 4.38 -8.12
N PRO A 57 19.14 4.80 -8.01
CA PRO A 57 19.83 5.47 -9.09
C PRO A 57 19.78 4.65 -10.39
N PRO A 58 19.57 5.29 -11.56
CA PRO A 58 19.34 4.59 -12.83
C PRO A 58 20.55 3.80 -13.31
N ASP A 59 21.75 4.15 -12.87
CA ASP A 59 23.03 3.48 -13.13
C ASP A 59 23.22 2.19 -12.31
N LYS A 60 22.34 1.91 -11.34
CA LYS A 60 22.46 0.76 -10.44
C LYS A 60 21.48 -0.34 -10.80
N ASP A 61 21.97 -1.58 -10.73
CA ASP A 61 21.12 -2.76 -10.82
C ASP A 61 20.15 -2.82 -9.61
N PRO A 62 18.82 -2.76 -9.85
CA PRO A 62 17.82 -2.88 -8.80
C PRO A 62 17.93 -4.15 -7.97
N GLN A 63 18.37 -5.27 -8.56
CA GLN A 63 18.49 -6.55 -7.84
C GLN A 63 19.62 -6.53 -6.82
N LEU A 64 20.77 -5.95 -7.16
CA LEU A 64 21.89 -5.79 -6.24
C LEU A 64 21.55 -4.83 -5.10
N VAL A 65 20.83 -3.74 -5.40
CA VAL A 65 20.34 -2.82 -4.37
C VAL A 65 19.33 -3.52 -3.46
N GLU A 66 18.41 -4.29 -4.02
CA GLU A 66 17.43 -5.08 -3.26
C GLU A 66 18.10 -6.07 -2.31
N GLN A 67 19.10 -6.84 -2.76
CA GLN A 67 19.85 -7.76 -1.91
C GLN A 67 20.56 -7.05 -0.75
N LYS A 68 21.17 -5.89 -1.04
CA LYS A 68 21.79 -5.04 -0.01
C LYS A 68 20.75 -4.57 1.01
N LEU A 69 19.60 -4.06 0.56
CA LEU A 69 18.53 -3.60 1.44
C LEU A 69 17.96 -4.74 2.30
N ILE A 70 17.69 -5.90 1.71
CA ILE A 70 17.16 -7.07 2.45
C ILE A 70 18.12 -7.46 3.57
N THR A 71 19.42 -7.49 3.28
CA THR A 71 20.45 -7.86 4.25
C THR A 71 20.63 -6.77 5.31
N SER A 72 20.84 -5.52 4.91
CA SER A 72 21.15 -4.42 5.83
C SER A 72 20.00 -4.05 6.77
N TYR A 73 18.75 -4.19 6.32
CA TYR A 73 17.56 -3.91 7.13
C TYR A 73 16.93 -5.17 7.73
N GLU A 74 17.61 -6.32 7.63
CA GLU A 74 17.15 -7.61 8.14
C GLU A 74 15.68 -7.89 7.81
N VAL A 75 15.27 -7.64 6.56
CA VAL A 75 13.86 -7.64 6.17
C VAL A 75 13.21 -8.96 6.54
N THR A 76 12.25 -8.91 7.46
CA THR A 76 11.76 -10.10 8.16
C THR A 76 10.66 -10.79 7.37
N ARG A 77 10.95 -11.98 6.83
CA ARG A 77 9.99 -12.74 6.01
C ARG A 77 8.95 -13.51 6.84
N CYS A 78 9.36 -14.15 7.94
CA CYS A 78 8.49 -15.06 8.70
C CYS A 78 7.77 -14.39 9.87
N ARG A 79 6.53 -14.82 10.12
CA ARG A 79 5.66 -14.29 11.19
C ARG A 79 6.28 -14.45 12.58
N THR A 80 6.88 -15.61 12.86
CA THR A 80 7.44 -15.92 14.19
C THR A 80 8.62 -15.02 14.54
N ARG A 81 9.54 -14.76 13.58
CA ARG A 81 10.66 -13.83 13.79
C ARG A 81 10.15 -12.41 14.04
N ARG A 82 9.14 -11.97 13.27
CA ARG A 82 8.49 -10.67 13.49
C ARG A 82 7.90 -10.52 14.89
N PHE A 83 7.18 -11.55 15.33
CA PHE A 83 6.58 -11.59 16.66
C PHE A 83 7.65 -11.51 17.76
N ARG A 84 8.69 -12.36 17.69
CA ARG A 84 9.79 -12.36 18.67
C ARG A 84 10.53 -11.03 18.73
N ARG A 85 10.74 -10.35 17.58
CA ARG A 85 11.35 -9.02 17.55
C ARG A 85 10.47 -7.97 18.24
N ARG A 86 9.16 -7.96 17.96
CA ARG A 86 8.21 -7.04 18.63
C ARG A 86 8.23 -7.22 20.15
N GLN A 87 8.26 -8.46 20.64
CA GLN A 87 8.34 -8.75 22.08
C GLN A 87 9.63 -8.22 22.74
N LYS A 88 10.72 -8.07 21.96
CA LYS A 88 11.99 -7.50 22.42
C LYS A 88 12.09 -5.98 22.20
N GLY A 89 11.00 -5.31 21.83
CA GLY A 89 11.01 -3.88 21.49
C GLY A 89 11.79 -3.55 20.22
N LEU A 90 12.06 -4.55 19.36
CA LEU A 90 12.78 -4.35 18.11
C LEU A 90 11.82 -4.12 16.95
N ALA A 91 12.10 -3.11 16.14
CA ALA A 91 11.34 -2.85 14.94
C ALA A 91 11.54 -3.96 13.89
N ASN A 92 10.48 -4.20 13.14
CA ASN A 92 10.51 -5.01 11.92
C ASN A 92 10.49 -4.09 10.73
N VAL A 93 11.38 -4.30 9.77
CA VAL A 93 11.42 -3.56 8.51
C VAL A 93 10.89 -4.44 7.38
N GLN A 94 10.14 -3.81 6.48
CA GLN A 94 9.61 -4.36 5.24
C GLN A 94 10.04 -3.47 4.09
N TYR A 95 10.16 -4.07 2.91
CA TYR A 95 10.63 -3.42 1.70
C TYR A 95 9.65 -3.72 0.57
N VAL A 96 9.28 -2.68 -0.17
CA VAL A 96 8.38 -2.80 -1.33
C VAL A 96 8.93 -1.93 -2.45
N ARG A 97 9.04 -2.50 -3.66
CA ARG A 97 9.58 -1.80 -4.84
C ARG A 97 8.58 -1.81 -5.99
N LEU A 98 8.55 -0.71 -6.74
CA LEU A 98 7.89 -0.58 -8.04
C LEU A 98 8.86 0.10 -9.01
N GLY A 99 9.40 -0.66 -9.96
CA GLY A 99 10.46 -0.18 -10.86
C GLY A 99 11.70 0.27 -10.07
N PHE A 100 12.08 1.54 -10.25
CA PHE A 100 13.20 2.18 -9.54
C PHE A 100 12.81 2.86 -8.24
N SER A 101 11.52 2.94 -7.89
CA SER A 101 11.08 3.54 -6.63
C SER A 101 10.84 2.46 -5.58
N PHE A 102 11.25 2.69 -4.34
CA PHE A 102 10.99 1.77 -3.24
C PHE A 102 10.67 2.47 -1.93
N VAL A 103 9.96 1.76 -1.05
CA VAL A 103 9.68 2.19 0.31
C VAL A 103 10.17 1.16 1.31
N LEU A 104 10.87 1.63 2.33
CA LEU A 104 11.11 0.89 3.57
C LEU A 104 10.02 1.27 4.56
N LEU A 105 9.44 0.28 5.21
CA LEU A 105 8.37 0.43 6.19
C LEU A 105 8.79 -0.24 7.49
N ALA A 106 8.65 0.43 8.62
CA ALA A 106 9.03 -0.10 9.92
C ALA A 106 7.89 -0.02 10.94
N THR A 107 7.81 -1.02 11.81
CA THR A 107 6.97 -0.97 13.01
C THR A 107 7.61 -0.09 14.08
N ASP A 108 6.86 0.23 15.14
CA ASP A 108 7.46 0.73 16.38
C ASP A 108 8.56 -0.22 16.89
N GLY A 109 9.54 0.36 17.57
CA GLY A 109 10.71 -0.32 18.15
C GLY A 109 12.03 0.14 17.54
N TYR A 110 13.14 -0.32 18.11
CA TYR A 110 14.48 0.05 17.66
C TYR A 110 14.95 -0.81 16.49
N HIS A 111 15.56 -0.19 15.46
CA HIS A 111 16.28 -0.92 14.42
C HIS A 111 17.54 -0.16 13.98
N ARG A 112 18.73 -0.63 14.39
CA ARG A 112 20.04 0.00 14.19
C ARG A 112 20.25 0.66 12.82
N THR A 113 19.95 -0.05 11.73
CA THR A 113 20.14 0.48 10.36
C THR A 113 19.08 1.49 9.97
N PHE A 114 17.84 1.34 10.44
CA PHE A 114 16.71 2.17 10.04
C PHE A 114 16.77 3.53 10.72
N GLU A 115 17.23 3.59 11.98
CA GLU A 115 17.46 4.85 12.72
C GLU A 115 18.42 5.82 12.01
N ARG A 116 19.29 5.30 11.14
CA ARG A 116 20.27 6.12 10.39
C ARG A 116 19.67 6.76 9.14
N VAL A 117 18.46 6.36 8.77
CA VAL A 117 17.76 6.88 7.59
C VAL A 117 16.79 7.94 8.04
N LYS A 118 16.76 9.07 7.31
CA LYS A 118 15.66 10.02 7.44
C LYS A 118 14.34 9.33 7.09
N SER A 119 13.53 9.09 8.10
CA SER A 119 12.20 8.47 8.01
C SER A 119 11.11 9.40 8.54
N TYR A 120 9.87 9.08 8.21
CA TYR A 120 8.69 9.82 8.60
C TYR A 120 7.64 8.90 9.18
N ASP A 121 6.78 9.43 10.05
CA ASP A 121 5.59 8.72 10.54
C ASP A 121 4.41 9.00 9.60
N ILE A 122 3.87 7.95 8.98
CA ILE A 122 2.74 8.03 8.03
C ILE A 122 1.44 8.57 8.66
N ARG A 123 1.33 8.51 9.98
CA ARG A 123 0.18 9.05 10.73
C ARG A 123 0.19 10.58 10.76
N ILE A 124 1.38 11.19 10.61
CA ILE A 124 1.60 12.64 10.63
C ILE A 124 1.87 13.16 9.21
N ALA A 125 2.76 12.47 8.49
CA ALA A 125 3.23 12.85 7.16
C ALA A 125 2.93 11.71 6.17
N PRO A 126 1.78 11.73 5.45
CA PRO A 126 1.40 10.66 4.54
C PRO A 126 2.42 10.46 3.41
N ILE A 127 2.52 9.23 2.89
CA ILE A 127 3.37 8.93 1.74
C ILE A 127 2.71 9.53 0.49
N HIS A 128 3.42 10.40 -0.21
CA HIS A 128 3.02 10.87 -1.53
C HIS A 128 3.75 10.09 -2.62
N PHE A 129 3.01 9.39 -3.46
CA PHE A 129 3.59 8.54 -4.51
C PHE A 129 2.69 8.47 -5.75
N ARG A 130 3.24 8.86 -6.91
CA ARG A 130 2.56 8.79 -8.23
C ARG A 130 1.13 9.37 -8.23
N GLY A 131 0.94 10.53 -7.59
CA GLY A 131 -0.36 11.21 -7.50
C GLY A 131 -1.29 10.71 -6.38
N TYR A 132 -0.87 9.70 -5.61
CA TYR A 132 -1.60 9.21 -4.45
C TYR A 132 -1.00 9.71 -3.14
N SER A 133 -1.86 9.84 -2.13
CA SER A 133 -1.51 10.01 -0.73
C SER A 133 -1.94 8.75 0.03
N ILE A 134 -0.98 8.13 0.72
CA ILE A 134 -1.19 6.97 1.59
C ILE A 134 -1.00 7.45 3.02
N GLY A 135 -2.07 7.43 3.81
CA GLY A 135 -2.08 7.92 5.19
C GLY A 135 -2.87 7.02 6.12
N VAL A 136 -3.12 7.52 7.32
CA VAL A 136 -4.03 6.90 8.30
C VAL A 136 -5.14 7.89 8.62
N GLU A 137 -6.39 7.48 8.42
CA GLU A 137 -7.58 8.25 8.78
C GLU A 137 -8.44 7.42 9.73
N GLN A 138 -8.82 7.98 10.87
CA GLN A 138 -9.61 7.27 11.91
C GLN A 138 -8.98 5.92 12.32
N GLY A 139 -7.64 5.89 12.44
CA GLY A 139 -6.90 4.68 12.79
C GLY A 139 -6.85 3.60 11.70
N LYS A 140 -7.33 3.88 10.49
CA LYS A 140 -7.33 2.94 9.36
C LYS A 140 -6.49 3.46 8.20
N PRO A 141 -5.78 2.60 7.46
CA PRO A 141 -5.08 3.01 6.24
C PRO A 141 -6.06 3.65 5.24
N CYS A 142 -5.66 4.77 4.67
CA CYS A 142 -6.42 5.47 3.64
C CYS A 142 -5.52 5.76 2.44
N VAL A 143 -6.00 5.40 1.24
CA VAL A 143 -5.37 5.73 -0.03
C VAL A 143 -6.33 6.65 -0.79
N LYS A 144 -5.84 7.84 -1.12
CA LYS A 144 -6.60 8.90 -1.82
C LYS A 144 -5.74 9.56 -2.90
N VAL A 145 -6.36 10.27 -3.82
CA VAL A 145 -5.64 11.15 -4.74
C VAL A 145 -5.07 12.33 -3.94
N CYS A 146 -3.85 12.76 -4.25
CA CYS A 146 -3.21 13.91 -3.62
C CYS A 146 -4.10 15.16 -3.69
N HIS A 147 -4.02 16.00 -2.66
CA HIS A 147 -4.91 17.16 -2.48
C HIS A 147 -4.93 18.11 -3.68
N ASP A 148 -3.76 18.54 -4.15
CA ASP A 148 -3.67 19.52 -5.24
C ASP A 148 -4.16 18.94 -6.57
N GLU A 149 -3.87 17.66 -6.81
CA GLU A 149 -4.33 16.94 -7.99
C GLU A 149 -5.86 16.74 -7.95
N TRP A 150 -6.40 16.41 -6.77
CA TRP A 150 -7.83 16.30 -6.55
C TRP A 150 -8.53 17.65 -6.77
N LYS A 151 -8.01 18.75 -6.23
CA LYS A 151 -8.54 20.10 -6.50
C LYS A 151 -8.61 20.44 -7.99
N ARG A 152 -7.60 20.05 -8.78
CA ARG A 152 -7.62 20.24 -10.24
C ARG A 152 -8.69 19.38 -10.92
N ILE A 153 -8.97 18.19 -10.40
CA ILE A 153 -10.08 17.35 -10.87
C ILE A 153 -11.40 18.04 -10.52
N GLU A 154 -11.62 18.43 -9.27
CA GLU A 154 -12.85 19.11 -8.82
C GLU A 154 -13.16 20.34 -9.68
N TYR A 155 -12.18 21.21 -9.91
CA TYR A 155 -12.34 22.39 -10.75
C TYR A 155 -12.84 22.05 -12.16
N ARG A 156 -12.26 21.01 -12.80
CA ARG A 156 -12.68 20.57 -14.14
C ARG A 156 -14.09 19.98 -14.13
N PHE A 157 -14.44 19.23 -13.10
CA PHE A 157 -15.77 18.63 -12.97
C PHE A 157 -16.85 19.66 -12.69
N LEU A 158 -16.57 20.69 -11.88
CA LEU A 158 -17.54 21.76 -11.60
C LEU A 158 -17.87 22.59 -12.85
N LYS A 159 -16.93 22.71 -13.82
CA LYS A 159 -17.21 23.34 -15.12
C LYS A 159 -18.21 22.54 -15.96
N ILE A 160 -18.11 21.21 -15.95
CA ILE A 160 -19.01 20.34 -16.73
C ILE A 160 -20.25 19.90 -15.95
N GLY A 161 -20.36 20.27 -14.66
CA GLY A 161 -21.39 19.73 -13.75
C GLY A 161 -22.84 20.06 -14.13
N LEU A 162 -23.07 21.08 -14.97
CA LEU A 162 -24.39 21.45 -15.49
C LEU A 162 -24.77 20.73 -16.80
N HIS A 163 -23.85 19.98 -17.41
CA HIS A 163 -24.18 19.13 -18.57
C HIS A 163 -25.09 17.96 -18.17
N ASN A 164 -25.54 17.18 -19.15
CA ASN A 164 -26.30 15.96 -18.87
C ASN A 164 -25.47 14.92 -18.08
N GLN A 165 -26.17 13.95 -17.48
CA GLN A 165 -25.55 12.94 -16.63
C GLN A 165 -24.49 12.11 -17.37
N GLU A 166 -24.77 11.72 -18.61
CA GLU A 166 -23.88 10.88 -19.42
C GLU A 166 -22.50 11.51 -19.65
N VAL A 167 -22.44 12.83 -19.90
CA VAL A 167 -21.17 13.55 -20.07
C VAL A 167 -20.35 13.52 -18.78
N VAL A 168 -21.00 13.72 -17.64
CA VAL A 168 -20.34 13.71 -16.33
C VAL A 168 -19.85 12.31 -15.97
N GLU A 169 -20.68 11.28 -16.18
CA GLU A 169 -20.33 9.87 -15.95
C GLU A 169 -19.17 9.41 -16.82
N ARG A 170 -19.20 9.71 -18.12
CA ARG A 170 -18.09 9.42 -19.03
C ARG A 170 -16.81 10.09 -18.56
N LYS A 171 -16.88 11.30 -18.02
CA LYS A 171 -15.69 11.95 -17.46
C LYS A 171 -15.15 11.21 -16.23
N PHE A 172 -16.03 10.75 -15.34
CA PHE A 172 -15.63 9.96 -14.17
C PHE A 172 -14.99 8.62 -14.54
N SER A 173 -15.49 7.93 -15.58
CA SER A 173 -14.93 6.64 -16.02
C SER A 173 -13.54 6.77 -16.64
N THR A 174 -13.22 7.92 -17.23
CA THR A 174 -11.89 8.20 -17.81
C THR A 174 -10.82 8.61 -16.77
N LEU A 175 -11.17 8.74 -15.48
CA LEU A 175 -10.20 9.13 -14.47
C LEU A 175 -9.16 8.03 -14.24
N PRO A 176 -7.84 8.31 -14.35
CA PRO A 176 -6.78 7.31 -14.27
C PRO A 176 -6.42 6.99 -12.82
N TYR A 177 -7.42 6.70 -11.97
CA TYR A 177 -7.18 6.33 -10.57
C TYR A 177 -7.82 5.03 -10.16
N CYS A 178 -7.04 4.27 -9.41
CA CYS A 178 -7.44 3.07 -8.70
C CYS A 178 -8.60 3.34 -7.74
N GLN A 179 -9.59 2.46 -7.72
CA GLN A 179 -10.79 2.61 -6.89
C GLN A 179 -10.55 2.15 -5.45
N PHE A 180 -9.60 2.78 -4.77
CA PHE A 180 -9.44 2.61 -3.33
C PHE A 180 -10.60 3.30 -2.58
N PRO A 181 -10.98 2.83 -1.38
CA PRO A 181 -12.08 3.43 -0.62
C PRO A 181 -11.95 4.94 -0.40
N GLY A 182 -10.73 5.46 -0.19
CA GLY A 182 -10.48 6.90 -0.06
C GLY A 182 -10.74 7.68 -1.35
N VAL A 183 -10.32 7.14 -2.50
CA VAL A 183 -10.59 7.70 -3.83
C VAL A 183 -12.10 7.68 -4.14
N ILE A 184 -12.81 6.62 -3.76
CA ILE A 184 -14.26 6.54 -3.95
C ILE A 184 -14.99 7.58 -3.10
N ARG A 185 -14.58 7.77 -1.84
CA ARG A 185 -15.12 8.84 -0.98
C ARG A 185 -14.91 10.22 -1.60
N GLN A 186 -13.73 10.49 -2.14
CA GLN A 186 -13.43 11.71 -2.90
C GLN A 186 -14.41 11.89 -4.07
N LYS A 187 -14.61 10.86 -4.90
CA LYS A 187 -15.56 10.91 -6.02
C LYS A 187 -17.00 11.19 -5.57
N TYR A 188 -17.49 10.55 -4.52
CA TYR A 188 -18.82 10.82 -3.98
C TYR A 188 -18.96 12.25 -3.44
N ALA A 189 -17.93 12.78 -2.77
CA ALA A 189 -17.91 14.18 -2.33
C ALA A 189 -18.03 15.15 -3.53
N LEU A 190 -17.36 14.86 -4.64
CA LEU A 190 -17.46 15.65 -5.86
C LEU A 190 -18.85 15.54 -6.52
N VAL A 191 -19.46 14.35 -6.57
CA VAL A 191 -20.86 14.21 -7.04
C VAL A 191 -21.80 15.07 -6.18
N LYS A 192 -21.61 15.08 -4.85
CA LYS A 192 -22.38 15.95 -3.95
C LYS A 192 -22.20 17.42 -4.30
N ALA A 193 -20.96 17.88 -4.53
CA ALA A 193 -20.68 19.27 -4.91
C ALA A 193 -21.31 19.64 -6.27
N ILE A 194 -21.27 18.74 -7.25
CA ILE A 194 -21.95 18.91 -8.54
C ILE A 194 -23.46 19.05 -8.32
N ASN A 195 -24.07 18.16 -7.54
CA ASN A 195 -25.52 18.20 -7.27
C ASN A 195 -25.95 19.46 -6.52
N THR A 196 -25.14 19.97 -5.60
CA THR A 196 -25.38 21.28 -4.98
C THR A 196 -25.44 22.39 -6.04
N ARG A 197 -24.50 22.41 -6.98
CA ARG A 197 -24.48 23.40 -8.07
C ARG A 197 -25.67 23.23 -9.03
N ARG A 198 -26.03 21.99 -9.37
CA ARG A 198 -27.17 21.67 -10.24
C ARG A 198 -28.50 22.14 -9.62
N LYS A 199 -28.71 21.88 -8.33
CA LYS A 199 -29.90 22.33 -7.60
C LYS A 199 -30.05 23.85 -7.63
N LEU A 200 -28.96 24.59 -7.44
CA LEU A 200 -28.96 26.06 -7.54
C LEU A 200 -29.31 26.57 -8.95
N ALA A 201 -28.99 25.79 -9.98
CA ALA A 201 -29.33 26.09 -11.37
C ALA A 201 -30.71 25.52 -11.80
N GLY A 202 -31.51 24.98 -10.88
CA GLY A 202 -32.82 24.39 -11.19
C GLY A 202 -32.76 23.05 -11.91
N LEU A 203 -31.60 22.39 -11.93
CA LEU A 203 -31.42 21.08 -12.59
C LEU A 203 -31.58 19.92 -11.59
N SER A 204 -32.12 18.79 -12.08
CA SER A 204 -32.19 17.54 -11.33
C SER A 204 -30.81 17.01 -10.95
N SER A 205 -30.71 16.40 -9.78
CA SER A 205 -29.47 15.75 -9.31
C SER A 205 -29.10 14.55 -10.17
N ILE A 206 -27.80 14.28 -10.28
CA ILE A 206 -27.26 13.08 -10.93
C ILE A 206 -26.88 12.03 -9.88
N THR A 207 -26.99 10.76 -10.28
CA THR A 207 -26.62 9.61 -9.45
C THR A 207 -25.56 8.80 -10.17
N ILE A 208 -24.37 8.68 -9.58
CA ILE A 208 -23.26 7.90 -10.14
C ILE A 208 -22.84 6.87 -9.10
N ILE A 209 -22.70 5.61 -9.52
CA ILE A 209 -22.31 4.50 -8.66
C ILE A 209 -20.83 4.17 -8.91
N PHE A 210 -20.03 4.15 -7.85
CA PHE A 210 -18.62 3.76 -7.90
C PHE A 210 -18.43 2.41 -7.20
N GLN A 211 -17.71 1.49 -7.82
CA GLN A 211 -17.43 0.18 -7.25
C GLN A 211 -16.00 0.09 -6.72
N GLU A 212 -15.84 -0.46 -5.51
CA GLU A 212 -14.52 -0.76 -4.93
C GLU A 212 -13.85 -1.92 -5.66
N SER A 213 -12.62 -1.70 -6.13
CA SER A 213 -11.84 -2.76 -6.74
C SER A 213 -11.09 -3.57 -5.67
N LYS A 214 -11.79 -4.48 -4.97
CA LYS A 214 -11.14 -5.37 -3.97
C LYS A 214 -10.24 -6.44 -4.61
N LYS A 215 -10.52 -6.82 -5.86
CA LYS A 215 -9.83 -7.91 -6.59
C LYS A 215 -9.03 -7.45 -7.81
N ASN A 216 -9.48 -6.40 -8.52
CA ASN A 216 -8.86 -5.92 -9.76
C ASN A 216 -8.18 -4.57 -9.53
N LEU A 217 -6.95 -4.59 -9.01
CA LEU A 217 -6.16 -3.37 -8.89
C LEU A 217 -5.74 -2.95 -10.31
N CYS A 218 -6.23 -1.81 -10.76
CA CYS A 218 -5.66 -0.95 -11.80
C CYS A 218 -4.20 -1.32 -12.18
N ASN A 219 -3.99 -1.70 -13.46
CA ASN A 219 -2.67 -1.91 -14.06
C ASN A 219 -2.06 -0.57 -14.52
N LEU A 220 -2.15 0.45 -13.67
CA LEU A 220 -1.52 1.75 -13.90
C LEU A 220 -0.02 1.70 -13.60
#